data_AF-A0A6I1K279-F1
#
_entry.id   AF-A0A6I1K279-F1
#
_cell.length_a   1.000
_cell.length_b   1.000
_cell.length_c   1.000
_cell.angle_alpha   90.00
_cell.angle_beta   90.00
_cell.angle_gamma   90.00
#
_symmetry.space_group_name_H-M   'P 1'
#
loop_
_entity.id
_entity.type
_entity.pdbx_description
1 polymer ?
#
loop_
_entity_poly.entity_id
_entity_poly.type
_entity_poly.pdbx_seq_one_letter_code
_entity_poly.pdbx_strand_id
1 'polypeptide(L)'
;MKVVQELVSYFDRKGTLSRRQLRDILDKHYVATDAPATMHGLCEKVGATYYFRVTGVTEGQLWGTDIYSGDSTIGAAAVHQGLLKPGETKILRVTVVSPPDSFPGTERNGVTSTEYGRYQYAWELSVI
;
A
#
# COMPACT_ATOMS: atom_id res chain seq x y z
N MET A 1 -6.91 10.95 -13.02
CA MET A 1 -5.77 10.06 -12.69
C MET A 1 -6.18 8.61 -12.36
N LYS A 2 -7.37 8.33 -11.79
CA LYS A 2 -7.84 6.95 -11.50
C LYS A 2 -7.84 5.99 -12.72
N VAL A 3 -8.30 6.44 -13.90
CA VAL A 3 -8.39 5.59 -15.11
C VAL A 3 -7.04 5.08 -15.59
N VAL A 4 -6.00 5.91 -15.54
CA VAL A 4 -4.65 5.52 -15.99
C VAL A 4 -4.06 4.46 -15.05
N GLN A 5 -4.24 4.61 -13.74
CA GLN A 5 -3.79 3.59 -12.77
C GLN A 5 -4.55 2.28 -12.94
N GLU A 6 -5.85 2.32 -13.27
CA GLU A 6 -6.63 1.11 -13.54
C GLU A 6 -6.09 0.37 -14.77
N LEU A 7 -5.79 1.07 -15.87
CA LEU A 7 -5.17 0.47 -17.06
C LEU A 7 -3.79 -0.12 -16.75
N VAL A 8 -2.93 0.60 -16.03
CA VAL A 8 -1.62 0.07 -15.61
C VAL A 8 -1.78 -1.16 -14.74
N SER A 9 -2.70 -1.16 -13.78
CA SER A 9 -2.99 -2.34 -12.95
C SER A 9 -3.52 -3.53 -13.73
N TYR A 10 -4.28 -3.29 -14.81
CA TYR A 10 -4.76 -4.33 -15.70
C TYR A 10 -3.59 -5.05 -16.39
N PHE A 11 -2.66 -4.30 -16.98
CA PHE A 11 -1.51 -4.86 -17.68
C PHE A 11 -0.46 -5.47 -16.75
N ASP A 12 -0.30 -4.94 -15.52
CA ASP A 12 0.52 -5.56 -14.47
C ASP A 12 -0.04 -6.93 -14.07
N ARG A 13 -1.34 -7.00 -13.75
CA ARG A 13 -2.00 -8.26 -13.37
C ARG A 13 -2.00 -9.31 -14.49
N LYS A 14 -2.05 -8.88 -15.76
CA LYS A 14 -1.96 -9.77 -16.92
C LYS A 14 -0.52 -10.24 -17.20
N GLY A 15 0.49 -9.72 -16.50
CA GLY A 15 1.90 -10.08 -16.72
C GLY A 15 2.46 -9.57 -18.06
N THR A 16 1.76 -8.66 -18.72
CA THR A 16 2.14 -8.12 -20.04
C THR A 16 3.18 -7.01 -19.96
N LEU A 17 3.41 -6.46 -18.77
CA LEU A 17 4.48 -5.49 -18.50
C LEU A 17 5.58 -6.16 -17.70
N SER A 18 6.83 -6.04 -18.17
CA SER A 18 7.99 -6.36 -17.32
C SER A 18 8.10 -5.36 -16.17
N ARG A 19 8.75 -5.75 -15.06
CA ARG A 19 9.02 -4.84 -13.92
C ARG A 19 9.70 -3.53 -14.34
N ARG A 20 10.60 -3.60 -15.32
CA ARG A 20 11.28 -2.41 -15.86
C ARG A 20 10.31 -1.49 -16.59
N GLN A 21 9.46 -2.03 -17.45
CA GLN A 21 8.43 -1.25 -18.15
C GLN A 21 7.43 -0.64 -17.18
N LEU A 22 7.01 -1.40 -16.15
CA LEU A 22 6.13 -0.89 -15.11
C LEU A 22 6.75 0.30 -14.38
N ARG A 23 8.00 0.18 -13.93
CA ARG A 23 8.73 1.28 -13.28
C ARG A 23 8.84 2.51 -14.18
N ASP A 24 9.23 2.31 -15.44
CA ASP A 24 9.33 3.39 -16.41
C ASP A 24 8.00 4.11 -16.61
N ILE A 25 6.88 3.38 -16.71
CA ILE A 25 5.55 3.98 -16.86
C ILE A 25 5.15 4.75 -15.60
N LEU A 26 5.38 4.17 -14.42
CA LEU A 26 4.97 4.76 -13.15
C LEU A 26 5.72 6.06 -12.84
N ASP A 27 7.03 6.08 -13.12
CA ASP A 27 7.92 7.17 -12.76
C ASP A 27 7.98 8.24 -13.87
N LYS A 28 8.24 7.84 -15.13
CA LYS A 28 8.48 8.79 -16.24
C LYS A 28 7.22 9.47 -16.74
N HIS A 29 6.05 8.86 -16.54
CA HIS A 29 4.77 9.43 -16.96
C HIS A 29 3.94 9.96 -15.78
N TYR A 30 4.55 10.13 -14.60
CA TYR A 30 3.91 10.69 -13.40
C TYR A 30 2.59 9.98 -13.04
N VAL A 31 2.51 8.67 -13.29
CA VAL A 31 1.30 7.88 -13.01
C VAL A 31 1.19 7.55 -11.53
N ALA A 32 2.33 7.33 -10.86
CA ALA A 32 2.39 7.19 -9.41
C ALA A 32 2.29 8.56 -8.72
N THR A 33 1.23 8.75 -7.94
CA THR A 33 1.06 9.95 -7.11
C THR A 33 1.74 9.76 -5.76
N ASP A 34 1.92 10.85 -5.01
CA ASP A 34 2.26 10.73 -3.59
C ASP A 34 1.18 9.93 -2.86
N ALA A 35 1.61 9.13 -1.89
CA ALA A 35 0.69 8.37 -1.04
C ALA A 35 -0.16 9.34 -0.21
N PRO A 36 -1.48 9.09 -0.08
CA PRO A 36 -2.25 9.71 0.99
C PRO A 36 -1.73 9.22 2.35
N ALA A 37 -2.15 9.87 3.44
CA ALA A 37 -1.79 9.42 4.78
C ALA A 37 -2.31 7.99 5.05
N THR A 38 -3.56 7.71 4.64
CA THR A 38 -4.26 6.43 4.84
C THR A 38 -5.04 6.06 3.56
N MET A 39 -5.62 4.87 3.53
CA MET A 39 -6.42 4.38 2.39
C MET A 39 -7.93 4.69 2.51
N HIS A 40 -8.30 5.63 3.37
CA HIS A 40 -9.69 6.04 3.54
C HIS A 40 -10.31 6.52 2.20
N GLY A 41 -11.47 5.98 1.82
CA GLY A 41 -12.13 6.29 0.55
C GLY A 41 -11.49 5.68 -0.71
N LEU A 42 -10.46 4.85 -0.56
CA LEU A 42 -9.81 4.13 -1.67
C LEU A 42 -10.03 2.61 -1.61
N CYS A 43 -10.55 2.09 -0.50
CA CYS A 43 -10.76 0.66 -0.27
C CYS A 43 -12.16 0.14 -0.65
N GLU A 44 -12.99 0.92 -1.34
CA GLU A 44 -14.38 0.51 -1.67
C GLU A 44 -14.47 -0.72 -2.57
N LYS A 45 -13.46 -0.92 -3.43
CA LYS A 45 -13.42 -2.02 -4.41
C LYS A 45 -12.29 -2.98 -4.06
N VAL A 46 -12.62 -4.15 -3.53
CA VAL A 46 -11.66 -5.25 -3.33
C VAL A 46 -10.99 -5.62 -4.66
N GLY A 47 -9.68 -5.83 -4.63
CA GLY A 47 -8.84 -6.08 -5.80
C GLY A 47 -8.47 -4.83 -6.60
N ALA A 48 -8.86 -3.63 -6.14
CA ALA A 48 -8.31 -2.39 -6.67
C ALA A 48 -6.83 -2.27 -6.29
N THR A 49 -6.01 -1.79 -7.21
CA THR A 49 -4.57 -1.65 -7.04
C THR A 49 -4.17 -0.22 -7.35
N TYR A 50 -3.39 0.36 -6.44
CA TYR A 50 -2.85 1.71 -6.55
C TYR A 50 -1.33 1.65 -6.51
N TYR A 51 -0.70 2.62 -7.17
CA TYR A 51 0.75 2.80 -7.14
C TYR A 51 1.05 4.17 -6.56
N PHE A 52 1.75 4.18 -5.43
CA PHE A 52 2.08 5.41 -4.73
C PHE A 52 3.58 5.55 -4.52
N ARG A 53 4.06 6.78 -4.62
CA ARG A 53 5.34 7.20 -4.03
C ARG A 53 5.12 7.30 -2.52
N VAL A 54 5.67 6.32 -1.80
CA VAL A 54 5.54 6.19 -0.34
C VAL A 54 6.88 6.55 0.30
N THR A 55 6.85 7.44 1.29
CA THR A 55 8.00 7.69 2.17
C THR A 55 7.79 6.96 3.49
N GLY A 56 8.80 6.18 3.90
CA GLY A 56 8.75 5.44 5.15
C GLY A 56 8.77 6.37 6.37
N VAL A 57 7.89 6.10 7.34
CA VAL A 57 7.84 6.81 8.63
C VAL A 57 7.72 5.79 9.76
N THR A 58 8.11 6.16 10.98
CA THR A 58 7.96 5.29 12.17
C THR A 58 6.76 5.65 13.03
N GLU A 59 6.13 6.79 12.74
CA GLU A 59 4.99 7.34 13.48
C GLU A 59 3.69 7.18 12.70
N GLY A 60 2.56 7.19 13.42
CA GLY A 60 1.22 7.15 12.85
C GLY A 60 0.39 6.00 13.38
N GLN A 61 -0.92 6.05 13.12
CA GLN A 61 -1.81 4.96 13.50
C GLN A 61 -1.61 3.77 12.56
N LEU A 62 -1.49 2.57 13.11
CA LEU A 62 -1.22 1.36 12.35
C LEU A 62 -1.92 0.18 13.03
N TRP A 63 -2.76 -0.53 12.28
CA TRP A 63 -3.46 -1.72 12.76
C TRP A 63 -3.26 -2.87 11.79
N GLY A 64 -2.90 -4.03 12.33
CA GLY A 64 -2.68 -5.23 11.53
C GLY A 64 -1.23 -5.49 11.15
N THR A 65 -1.04 -6.61 10.46
CA THR A 65 0.27 -7.15 10.10
C THR A 65 0.15 -7.81 8.74
N ASP A 66 0.97 -7.35 7.79
CA ASP A 66 0.93 -7.71 6.36
C ASP A 66 -0.36 -7.28 5.63
N ILE A 67 -1.51 -7.41 6.29
CA ILE A 67 -2.80 -6.80 5.95
C ILE A 67 -3.12 -5.73 7.00
N TYR A 68 -3.38 -4.51 6.54
CA TYR A 68 -3.62 -3.35 7.38
C TYR A 68 -5.03 -2.81 7.19
N SER A 69 -5.61 -2.21 8.25
CA SER A 69 -6.92 -1.57 8.16
C SER A 69 -6.91 -0.35 7.25
N GLY A 70 -8.05 0.01 6.65
CA GLY A 70 -8.16 1.14 5.71
C GLY A 70 -7.71 2.50 6.26
N ASP A 71 -7.75 2.69 7.58
CA ASP A 71 -7.29 3.90 8.28
C ASP A 71 -5.82 3.85 8.74
N SER A 72 -5.10 2.76 8.48
CA SER A 72 -3.68 2.65 8.78
C SER A 72 -2.81 3.60 7.96
N THR A 73 -1.71 4.07 8.56
CA THR A 73 -0.74 4.97 7.93
C THR A 73 0.15 4.23 6.93
N ILE A 74 0.13 4.62 5.66
CA ILE A 74 0.80 3.87 4.57
C ILE A 74 2.32 3.82 4.77
N GLY A 75 2.94 4.96 5.12
CA GLY A 75 4.38 5.03 5.35
C GLY A 75 4.84 4.20 6.56
N ALA A 76 4.04 4.15 7.63
CA ALA A 76 4.31 3.33 8.81
C ALA A 76 4.20 1.84 8.49
N ALA A 77 3.16 1.43 7.76
CA ALA A 77 3.00 0.05 7.30
C ALA A 77 4.16 -0.41 6.40
N ALA A 78 4.65 0.48 5.53
CA ALA A 78 5.78 0.18 4.66
C ALA A 78 7.09 -0.08 5.44
N VAL A 79 7.33 0.67 6.53
CA VAL A 79 8.47 0.42 7.43
C VAL A 79 8.22 -0.83 8.27
N HIS A 80 7.03 -0.98 8.84
CA HIS A 80 6.63 -2.15 9.63
C HIS A 80 6.85 -3.46 8.85
N GLN A 81 6.45 -3.52 7.58
CA GLN A 81 6.66 -4.69 6.72
C GLN A 81 8.10 -4.84 6.19
N GLY A 82 8.98 -3.86 6.43
CA GLY A 82 10.37 -3.87 5.99
C GLY A 82 10.57 -3.56 4.50
N LEU A 83 9.55 -2.98 3.85
CA LEU A 83 9.62 -2.56 2.45
C LEU A 83 10.43 -1.27 2.28
N LEU A 84 10.42 -0.43 3.32
CA LEU A 84 11.13 0.85 3.39
C LEU A 84 11.89 0.99 4.70
N LYS A 85 13.00 1.73 4.67
CA LYS A 85 13.59 2.33 5.87
C LYS A 85 12.92 3.67 6.19
N PRO A 86 13.01 4.17 7.44
CA PRO A 86 12.56 5.53 7.76
C PRO A 86 13.22 6.58 6.86
N GLY A 87 12.42 7.47 6.27
CA GLY A 87 12.86 8.50 5.33
C GLY A 87 13.15 8.01 3.91
N GLU A 88 13.10 6.70 3.64
CA GLU A 88 13.26 6.17 2.29
C GLU A 88 11.98 6.34 1.48
N THR A 89 12.09 6.81 0.24
CA THR A 89 10.96 6.92 -0.69
C THR A 89 11.09 5.90 -1.82
N LYS A 90 10.05 5.08 -2.03
CA LYS A 90 9.92 4.22 -3.22
C LYS A 90 8.49 4.19 -3.74
N ILE A 91 8.34 3.76 -4.99
CA ILE A 91 7.02 3.39 -5.52
C ILE A 91 6.65 2.02 -4.99
N LEU A 92 5.55 1.94 -4.25
CA LEU A 92 4.96 0.70 -3.75
C LEU A 92 3.60 0.47 -4.38
N ARG A 93 3.22 -0.81 -4.47
CA ARG A 93 1.90 -1.26 -4.87
C ARG A 93 1.04 -1.47 -3.62
N VAL A 94 -0.11 -0.81 -3.58
CA VAL A 94 -1.14 -0.99 -2.55
C VAL A 94 -2.31 -1.73 -3.18
N THR A 95 -2.68 -2.88 -2.63
CA THR A 95 -3.81 -3.68 -3.11
C THR A 95 -4.90 -3.70 -2.05
N VAL A 96 -6.12 -3.33 -2.43
CA VAL A 96 -7.30 -3.47 -1.56
C VAL A 96 -7.66 -4.96 -1.49
N VAL A 97 -7.81 -5.49 -0.29
CA VAL A 97 -8.12 -6.91 -0.06
C VAL A 97 -9.40 -7.06 0.74
N SER A 98 -9.96 -8.27 0.77
CA SER A 98 -11.07 -8.59 1.66
C SER A 98 -10.61 -8.41 3.11
N PRO A 99 -11.34 -7.63 3.93
CA PRO A 99 -10.94 -7.43 5.32
C PRO A 99 -11.04 -8.73 6.12
N PRO A 100 -10.03 -9.08 6.92
CA PRO A 100 -10.11 -10.20 7.84
C PRO A 100 -11.08 -9.90 8.99
N ASP A 101 -11.43 -10.94 9.75
CA ASP A 101 -12.27 -10.78 10.95
C ASP A 101 -11.57 -10.02 12.07
N SER A 102 -10.24 -10.03 12.09
CA SER A 102 -9.38 -9.29 13.02
C SER A 102 -8.02 -8.98 12.40
N PHE A 103 -7.41 -7.89 12.86
CA PHE A 103 -6.09 -7.43 12.46
C PHE A 103 -5.09 -7.71 13.60
N PRO A 104 -4.15 -8.66 13.45
CA PRO A 104 -3.17 -8.94 14.50
C PRO A 104 -2.14 -7.80 14.61
N GLY A 105 -1.89 -7.32 15.82
CA GLY A 105 -0.83 -6.34 16.11
C GLY A 105 0.52 -7.01 16.31
N THR A 106 1.59 -6.42 15.80
CA THR A 106 2.97 -6.88 16.02
C THR A 106 3.94 -5.70 16.10
N GLU A 107 5.15 -5.95 16.59
CA GLU A 107 6.27 -5.02 16.44
C GLU A 107 7.25 -5.58 15.41
N ARG A 108 7.51 -4.79 14.35
CA ARG A 108 8.46 -5.15 13.29
C ARG A 108 9.21 -3.90 12.84
N ASN A 109 10.51 -4.05 12.60
CA ASN A 109 11.37 -2.98 12.07
C ASN A 109 11.31 -1.67 12.87
N GLY A 110 11.11 -1.76 14.19
CA GLY A 110 11.01 -0.59 15.09
C GLY A 110 9.70 0.18 14.99
N VAL A 111 8.67 -0.39 14.34
CA VAL A 111 7.31 0.16 14.29
C VAL A 111 6.38 -0.85 14.97
N THR A 112 5.45 -0.35 15.78
CA THR A 112 4.41 -1.16 16.42
C THR A 112 3.09 -0.97 15.69
N SER A 113 2.45 -2.08 15.33
CA SER A 113 1.04 -2.10 14.94
C SER A 113 0.17 -2.60 16.09
N THR A 114 -1.01 -2.00 16.24
CA THR A 114 -1.96 -2.36 17.29
C THR A 114 -2.93 -3.41 16.76
N GLU A 115 -3.29 -4.37 17.61
CA GLU A 115 -4.37 -5.30 17.25
C GLU A 115 -5.71 -4.55 17.10
N TYR A 116 -6.56 -5.04 16.21
CA TYR A 116 -7.87 -4.46 16.01
C TYR A 116 -8.90 -5.51 15.64
N GLY A 117 -10.14 -5.29 16.06
CA GLY A 117 -11.26 -6.14 15.68
C GLY A 117 -11.64 -5.95 14.21
N ARG A 118 -12.85 -6.39 13.86
CA ARG A 118 -13.38 -6.27 12.50
C ARG A 118 -13.44 -4.82 12.05
N TYR A 119 -12.90 -4.55 10.86
CA TYR A 119 -12.97 -3.25 10.19
C TYR A 119 -13.41 -3.43 8.73
N GLN A 120 -14.09 -2.43 8.18
CA GLN A 120 -14.76 -2.52 6.88
C GLN A 120 -13.82 -2.53 5.67
N TYR A 121 -12.57 -2.09 5.84
CA TYR A 121 -11.60 -1.93 4.74
C TYR A 121 -10.23 -2.50 5.09
N ALA A 122 -9.59 -3.15 4.12
CA ALA A 122 -8.23 -3.66 4.30
C ALA A 122 -7.41 -3.50 3.02
N TRP A 123 -6.10 -3.46 3.22
CA TRP A 123 -5.13 -3.40 2.13
C TRP A 123 -3.80 -4.04 2.52
N GLU A 124 -3.03 -4.42 1.51
CA GLU A 124 -1.66 -4.94 1.66
C GLU A 124 -0.68 -4.12 0.81
N LEU A 125 0.60 -4.18 1.16
CA LEU A 125 1.68 -3.55 0.40
C LEU A 125 2.62 -4.58 -0.22
N SER A 126 3.15 -4.23 -1.39
CA SER A 126 4.24 -4.98 -2.03
C SER A 126 5.14 -4.07 -2.86
N VAL A 127 6.35 -4.56 -3.15
CA VAL A 127 7.23 -3.97 -4.16
C VAL A 127 6.71 -4.24 -5.57
N ILE A 128 7.10 -3.39 -6.51
CA ILE A 128 6.90 -3.56 -7.96
C ILE A 128 8.03 -4.34 -8.63
#